data_AF-A0A7W9EX46-F1
#
_entry.id   AF-A0A7W9EX46-F1
#
_cell.length_a   1.000
_cell.length_b   1.000
_cell.length_c   1.000
_cell.angle_alpha   90.00
_cell.angle_beta   90.00
_cell.angle_gamma   90.00
#
_symmetry.space_group_name_H-M   'P 1'
#
loop_
_entity.id
_entity.type
_entity.pdbx_description
1 polymer ?
#
loop_
_entity_poly.entity_id
_entity_poly.type
_entity_poly.pdbx_seq_one_letter_code
_entity_poly.pdbx_strand_id
1 'polypeptide(L)'
;MDDAQFFLGATNKSVLIVDLDGTLIHTDMLYETFWSAISARWLNIIPAMRASMNGKAALKRSLEEMGPIDIPHLPYNSDVLDYIADWRAKGGQVALVSASDQRLVQQVADHLGLFDAVCGSDGTRNLKGPEKAKYLQDTYGESNFAYMGDAIADLEVWKYTTKAITVGVSKPLAKRVEALGIPVERLSDRKRPVKPILKAMRPHQWLKNVLIFLPMMAAHQFSAITVAQSILAFVVFSLIASSVYLLNDLLDLDADRAHPRKRFRPFASGELPLVWGTLLTPLLLMTGFGLSLFMGWAFFGVMALYYAVTTAYSFLLKRELIVDICALAGLYTLRIIAGGVATGIPLSVWLLAFSMFFFFSLASMKRQAELKSGQNMGQEKAHGRSYKTSDLPLIANMAVSSGYVSVLVMALYLYSDTVRALYSFPAPLWGICLVLLFWISRMTMISHRGWMHDDPVVFAARDYISIVCAIIIFVCAIVGTMF
;
A
#
# COMPACT_ATOMS: atom_id res chain seq x y z
N MET A 1 33.62 2.97 55.81
CA MET A 1 34.70 1.97 55.86
C MET A 1 34.05 0.62 56.01
N ASP A 2 34.57 -0.31 55.24
CA ASP A 2 34.24 -1.74 55.09
C ASP A 2 33.02 -2.03 54.20
N ASP A 3 33.18 -2.09 52.88
CA ASP A 3 33.98 -3.01 52.02
C ASP A 3 33.28 -4.34 51.72
N ALA A 4 32.74 -4.38 50.50
CA ALA A 4 33.03 -5.38 49.48
C ALA A 4 33.28 -6.83 49.95
N GLN A 5 32.22 -7.65 49.93
CA GLN A 5 32.36 -9.09 49.72
C GLN A 5 31.04 -9.71 49.23
N PHE A 6 30.70 -9.52 47.96
CA PHE A 6 29.73 -10.38 47.26
C PHE A 6 30.02 -10.43 45.76
N PHE A 7 31.22 -10.89 45.40
CA PHE A 7 31.50 -11.45 44.09
C PHE A 7 32.47 -12.60 44.28
N LEU A 8 31.99 -13.82 44.00
CA LEU A 8 32.71 -14.88 43.29
C LEU A 8 31.76 -16.08 43.13
N GLY A 9 30.88 -15.93 42.15
CA GLY A 9 30.00 -16.97 41.63
C GLY A 9 29.57 -16.62 40.21
N ALA A 10 30.45 -15.99 39.42
CA ALA A 10 30.16 -15.64 38.04
C ALA A 10 30.39 -16.86 37.14
N THR A 11 29.35 -17.68 36.97
CA THR A 11 29.21 -18.40 35.70
C THR A 11 29.16 -17.32 34.62
N ASN A 12 30.22 -17.18 33.83
CA ASN A 12 30.34 -16.14 32.80
C ASN A 12 29.33 -16.46 31.67
N LYS A 13 28.06 -16.08 31.87
CA LYS A 13 26.97 -16.35 30.93
C LYS A 13 27.19 -15.50 29.69
N SER A 14 27.20 -16.13 28.51
CA SER A 14 27.34 -15.42 27.25
C SER A 14 26.16 -14.47 27.02
N VAL A 15 26.45 -13.19 26.83
CA VAL A 15 25.43 -12.15 26.61
C VAL A 15 25.25 -11.92 25.11
N LEU A 16 24.00 -11.95 24.64
CA LEU A 16 23.59 -11.54 23.30
C LEU A 16 22.87 -10.19 23.37
N ILE A 17 23.41 -9.19 22.68
CA ILE A 17 22.78 -7.90 22.52
C ILE A 17 22.07 -7.87 21.17
N VAL A 18 20.80 -7.47 21.17
CA VAL A 18 19.95 -7.41 19.98
C VAL A 18 19.52 -5.96 19.74
N ASP A 19 19.72 -5.44 18.53
CA ASP A 19 19.11 -4.18 18.12
C ASP A 19 17.64 -4.36 17.73
N LEU A 20 16.83 -3.30 17.88
CA LEU A 20 15.41 -3.33 17.55
C LEU A 20 15.17 -3.08 16.07
N ASP A 21 15.47 -1.86 15.62
CA ASP A 21 15.16 -1.36 14.28
C ASP A 21 15.98 -2.11 13.22
N GLY A 22 15.34 -2.59 12.15
CA GLY A 22 15.99 -3.33 11.05
C GLY A 22 16.54 -4.72 11.43
N THR A 23 16.55 -5.07 12.72
CA THR A 23 17.11 -6.31 13.26
C THR A 23 16.00 -7.19 13.83
N LEU A 24 15.49 -6.89 15.05
CA LEU A 24 14.37 -7.63 15.67
C LEU A 24 13.06 -7.41 14.92
N ILE A 25 12.82 -6.19 14.44
CA ILE A 25 11.72 -5.86 13.52
C ILE A 25 12.28 -5.52 12.15
N HIS A 26 11.53 -5.84 11.09
CA HIS A 26 11.93 -5.52 9.71
C HIS A 26 11.79 -4.03 9.36
N THR A 27 11.21 -3.24 10.25
CA THR A 27 10.93 -1.81 10.07
C THR A 27 11.72 -0.96 11.07
N ASP A 28 11.43 0.35 11.08
CA ASP A 28 12.07 1.34 11.95
C ASP A 28 10.98 2.07 12.72
N MET A 29 11.11 2.10 14.05
CA MET A 29 10.10 2.61 14.98
C MET A 29 9.80 4.09 14.78
N LEU A 30 10.73 4.88 14.23
CA LEU A 30 10.45 6.28 13.90
C LEU A 30 9.40 6.38 12.79
N TYR A 31 9.47 5.51 11.79
CA TYR A 31 8.47 5.49 10.72
C TYR A 31 7.17 4.83 11.18
N GLU A 32 7.22 3.82 12.05
CA GLU A 32 6.03 3.23 12.67
C GLU A 32 5.25 4.28 13.48
N THR A 33 5.93 4.98 14.39
CA THR A 33 5.32 6.05 15.22
C THR A 33 4.79 7.18 14.35
N PHE A 34 5.54 7.59 13.32
CA PHE A 34 5.12 8.65 12.40
C PHE A 34 3.83 8.31 11.65
N TRP A 35 3.75 7.12 11.04
CA TRP A 35 2.57 6.73 10.26
C TRP A 35 1.38 6.36 11.14
N SER A 36 1.59 5.76 12.31
CA SER A 36 0.53 5.59 13.31
C SER A 36 -0.05 6.93 13.75
N ALA A 37 0.79 7.92 14.09
CA ALA A 37 0.34 9.25 14.49
C ALA A 37 -0.48 9.93 13.38
N ILE A 38 -0.06 9.84 12.11
CA ILE A 38 -0.82 10.43 10.99
C ILE A 38 -2.11 9.66 10.72
N SER A 39 -2.10 8.32 10.84
CA SER A 39 -3.30 7.50 10.66
C SER A 39 -4.38 7.80 11.70
N ALA A 40 -3.96 8.01 12.96
CA ALA A 40 -4.86 8.41 14.04
C ALA A 40 -5.53 9.76 13.76
N ARG A 41 -4.76 10.74 13.28
CA ARG A 41 -5.28 12.04 12.84
C ARG A 41 -4.35 12.68 11.83
N TRP A 42 -4.82 12.87 10.59
CA TRP A 42 -4.00 13.42 9.49
C TRP A 42 -3.38 14.81 9.79
N LEU A 43 -4.03 15.61 10.65
CA LEU A 43 -3.52 16.92 11.10
C LEU A 43 -2.28 16.81 12.00
N ASN A 44 -1.94 15.63 12.52
CA ASN A 44 -0.75 15.39 13.33
C ASN A 44 0.57 15.63 12.56
N ILE A 45 0.49 15.77 11.23
CA ILE A 45 1.64 16.19 10.43
C ILE A 45 2.17 17.58 10.84
N ILE A 46 1.30 18.50 11.29
CA ILE A 46 1.68 19.85 11.71
C ILE A 46 2.51 19.84 13.00
N PRO A 47 2.04 19.25 14.13
CA PRO A 47 2.86 19.13 15.33
C PRO A 47 4.12 18.29 15.10
N ALA A 48 4.07 17.22 14.29
CA ALA A 48 5.27 16.46 13.92
C ALA A 48 6.32 17.34 13.22
N MET A 49 5.90 18.16 12.25
CA MET A 49 6.79 19.11 11.57
C MET A 49 7.40 20.12 12.56
N ARG A 50 6.60 20.70 13.47
CA ARG A 50 7.09 21.63 14.49
C ARG A 50 8.08 20.96 15.45
N ALA A 51 7.78 19.75 15.90
CA ALA A 51 8.66 18.98 16.79
C ALA A 51 9.99 18.63 16.10
N SER A 52 9.97 18.32 14.81
CA SER A 52 11.18 18.07 14.02
C SER A 52 12.12 19.28 13.97
N MET A 53 11.61 20.51 14.05
CA MET A 53 12.45 21.72 14.12
C MET A 53 13.22 21.83 15.45
N ASN A 54 12.71 21.20 16.50
CA ASN A 54 13.34 21.15 17.83
C ASN A 54 14.28 19.93 18.00
N GLY A 55 14.55 19.20 16.92
CA GLY A 55 15.47 18.06 16.90
C GLY A 55 14.78 16.69 16.98
N LYS A 56 15.60 15.63 16.80
CA LYS A 56 15.10 14.24 16.66
C LYS A 56 14.45 13.69 17.93
N ALA A 57 14.96 14.05 19.10
CA ALA A 57 14.39 13.60 20.38
C ALA A 57 13.00 14.20 20.62
N ALA A 58 12.83 15.50 20.32
CA ALA A 58 11.54 16.17 20.40
C ALA A 58 10.52 15.57 19.42
N LEU A 59 10.94 15.23 18.20
CA LEU A 59 10.10 14.55 17.22
C LEU A 59 9.61 13.19 17.74
N LYS A 60 10.51 12.31 18.20
CA LYS A 60 10.15 10.98 18.71
C LYS A 60 9.10 11.06 19.82
N ARG A 61 9.35 11.90 20.83
CA ARG A 61 8.44 12.13 21.95
C ARG A 61 7.07 12.64 21.50
N SER A 62 7.06 13.59 20.57
CA SER A 62 5.81 14.14 20.04
C SER A 62 5.01 13.08 19.27
N LEU A 63 5.66 12.22 18.48
CA LEU A 63 4.99 11.16 17.73
C LEU A 63 4.34 10.12 18.64
N GLU A 64 5.02 9.73 19.72
CA GLU A 64 4.50 8.80 20.72
C GLU A 64 3.25 9.32 21.44
N GLU A 65 3.18 10.62 21.73
CA GLU A 65 2.02 11.24 22.35
C GLU A 65 0.80 11.31 21.39
N MET A 66 1.03 11.20 20.08
CA MET A 66 0.02 11.43 19.05
C MET A 66 -0.68 10.17 18.53
N GLY A 67 -0.11 8.98 18.71
CA GLY A 67 -0.70 7.74 18.22
C GLY A 67 -0.15 6.48 18.90
N PRO A 68 -0.99 5.52 19.31
CA PRO A 68 -0.54 4.25 19.87
C PRO A 68 0.06 3.37 18.77
N ILE A 69 1.12 2.62 19.10
CA ILE A 69 1.66 1.56 18.22
C ILE A 69 1.04 0.22 18.60
N ASP A 70 0.61 -0.54 17.58
CA ASP A 70 0.20 -1.94 17.72
C ASP A 70 1.43 -2.85 17.83
N ILE A 71 2.00 -2.92 19.04
CA ILE A 71 3.19 -3.73 19.35
C ILE A 71 3.02 -5.20 18.93
N PRO A 72 1.90 -5.90 19.25
CA PRO A 72 1.73 -7.31 18.88
C PRO A 72 1.84 -7.63 17.38
N HIS A 73 1.50 -6.68 16.52
CA HIS A 73 1.47 -6.91 15.07
C HIS A 73 2.66 -6.31 14.32
N LEU A 74 3.68 -5.82 15.03
CA LEU A 74 4.93 -5.38 14.40
C LEU A 74 5.53 -6.50 13.54
N PRO A 75 6.23 -6.16 12.44
CA PRO A 75 6.79 -7.13 11.53
C PRO A 75 8.09 -7.72 12.10
N TYR A 76 7.94 -8.54 13.15
CA TYR A 76 9.03 -9.23 13.82
C TYR A 76 9.74 -10.19 12.87
N ASN A 77 11.06 -10.26 12.99
CA ASN A 77 11.90 -11.14 12.22
C ASN A 77 11.94 -12.53 12.88
N SER A 78 11.28 -13.52 12.26
CA SER A 78 11.20 -14.88 12.79
C SER A 78 12.58 -15.51 13.02
N ASP A 79 13.52 -15.30 12.10
CA ASP A 79 14.86 -15.89 12.19
C ASP A 79 15.61 -15.35 13.42
N VAL A 80 15.39 -14.07 13.76
CA VAL A 80 15.97 -13.43 14.95
C VAL A 80 15.31 -13.96 16.23
N LEU A 81 13.99 -14.11 16.24
CA LEU A 81 13.28 -14.68 17.39
C LEU A 81 13.73 -16.12 17.67
N ASP A 82 13.87 -16.93 16.64
CA ASP A 82 14.37 -18.31 16.75
C ASP A 82 15.81 -18.33 17.28
N TYR A 83 16.67 -17.43 16.78
CA TYR A 83 18.05 -17.30 17.28
C TYR A 83 18.11 -16.90 18.77
N ILE A 84 17.25 -15.98 19.19
CA ILE A 84 17.15 -15.55 20.59
C ILE A 84 16.69 -16.70 21.47
N ALA A 85 15.67 -17.45 21.04
CA ALA A 85 15.17 -18.62 21.76
C ALA A 85 16.26 -19.68 21.93
N ASP A 86 17.01 -19.99 20.87
CA ASP A 86 18.13 -20.93 20.89
C ASP A 86 19.28 -20.47 21.80
N TRP A 87 19.56 -19.16 21.84
CA TRP A 87 20.57 -18.60 22.73
C TRP A 87 20.18 -18.74 24.21
N ARG A 88 18.92 -18.45 24.53
CA ARG A 88 18.37 -18.62 25.89
C ARG A 88 18.34 -20.08 26.31
N ALA A 89 17.98 -21.00 25.41
CA ALA A 89 17.98 -22.44 25.67
C ALA A 89 19.36 -22.98 26.05
N LYS A 90 20.44 -22.33 25.59
CA LYS A 90 21.84 -22.63 25.96
C LYS A 90 22.27 -21.98 27.29
N GLY A 91 21.37 -21.30 27.99
CA GLY A 91 21.64 -20.63 29.27
C GLY A 91 22.26 -19.23 29.13
N GLY A 92 22.34 -18.68 27.91
CA GLY A 92 22.82 -17.32 27.66
C GLY A 92 21.82 -16.24 28.07
N GLN A 93 22.33 -15.06 28.37
CA GLN A 93 21.50 -13.87 28.63
C GLN A 93 21.28 -13.08 27.34
N VAL A 94 20.14 -12.41 27.23
CA VAL A 94 19.77 -11.61 26.06
C VAL A 94 19.33 -10.22 26.50
N ALA A 95 19.89 -9.18 25.88
CA ALA A 95 19.48 -7.80 26.12
C ALA A 95 19.03 -7.11 24.83
N LEU A 96 17.95 -6.33 24.93
CA LEU A 96 17.45 -5.48 23.85
C LEU A 96 18.03 -4.07 24.00
N VAL A 97 18.89 -3.63 23.07
CA VAL A 97 19.54 -2.31 23.15
C VAL A 97 19.37 -1.55 21.83
N SER A 98 18.58 -0.47 21.88
CA SER A 98 18.19 0.26 20.67
C SER A 98 18.30 1.78 20.80
N ALA A 99 18.44 2.45 19.65
CA ALA A 99 18.34 3.90 19.54
C ALA A 99 16.89 4.42 19.64
N SER A 100 15.89 3.54 19.61
CA SER A 100 14.48 3.86 19.82
C SER A 100 14.17 4.24 21.28
N ASP A 101 13.07 4.94 21.53
CA ASP A 101 12.72 5.44 22.87
C ASP A 101 12.55 4.28 23.88
N GLN A 102 13.08 4.46 25.10
CA GLN A 102 13.03 3.46 26.17
C GLN A 102 11.61 2.89 26.38
N ARG A 103 10.55 3.70 26.28
CA ARG A 103 9.17 3.22 26.49
C ARG A 103 8.77 2.20 25.44
N LEU A 104 9.07 2.47 24.17
CA LEU A 104 8.75 1.58 23.05
C LEU A 104 9.59 0.29 23.12
N VAL A 105 10.87 0.42 23.42
CA VAL A 105 11.77 -0.72 23.57
C VAL A 105 11.31 -1.61 24.73
N GLN A 106 10.88 -1.02 25.85
CA GLN A 106 10.31 -1.75 26.98
C GLN A 106 9.01 -2.47 26.61
N GLN A 107 8.07 -1.81 25.92
CA GLN A 107 6.83 -2.45 25.48
C GLN A 107 7.06 -3.65 24.56
N VAL A 108 8.04 -3.55 23.64
CA VAL A 108 8.43 -4.68 22.78
C VAL A 108 9.01 -5.82 23.62
N ALA A 109 9.88 -5.51 24.58
CA ALA A 109 10.49 -6.52 25.44
C ALA A 109 9.45 -7.22 26.33
N ASP A 110 8.54 -6.45 26.93
CA ASP A 110 7.45 -6.97 27.78
C ASP A 110 6.50 -7.86 26.96
N HIS A 111 6.20 -7.47 25.71
CA HIS A 111 5.36 -8.26 24.82
C HIS A 111 5.98 -9.62 24.47
N LEU A 112 7.27 -9.64 24.14
CA LEU A 112 7.96 -10.86 23.72
C LEU A 112 8.37 -11.75 24.89
N GLY A 113 8.71 -11.18 26.05
CA GLY A 113 9.17 -11.93 27.22
C GLY A 113 10.50 -12.65 27.02
N LEU A 114 11.33 -12.22 26.07
CA LEU A 114 12.58 -12.88 25.67
C LEU A 114 13.87 -12.19 26.16
N PHE A 115 13.77 -11.05 26.86
CA PHE A 115 14.92 -10.21 27.20
C PHE A 115 15.12 -10.11 28.72
N ASP A 116 16.36 -10.28 29.17
CA ASP A 116 16.77 -10.15 30.58
C ASP A 116 17.16 -8.71 30.93
N ALA A 117 17.55 -7.91 29.94
CA ALA A 117 17.85 -6.50 30.10
C ALA A 117 17.34 -5.69 28.90
N VAL A 118 16.94 -4.44 29.13
CA VAL A 118 16.34 -3.59 28.11
C VAL A 118 16.86 -2.17 28.26
N CYS A 119 17.36 -1.58 27.16
CA CYS A 119 17.81 -0.20 27.14
C CYS A 119 17.50 0.48 25.81
N GLY A 120 16.78 1.59 25.86
CA GLY A 120 16.49 2.48 24.75
C GLY A 120 17.12 3.85 24.95
N SER A 121 17.07 4.68 23.92
CA SER A 121 17.39 6.10 24.06
C SER A 121 16.40 6.77 25.02
N ASP A 122 16.88 7.75 25.77
CA ASP A 122 16.04 8.71 26.46
C ASP A 122 16.14 10.06 25.74
N GLY A 123 15.25 11.01 26.05
CA GLY A 123 15.20 12.31 25.38
C GLY A 123 16.51 13.14 25.45
N THR A 124 17.53 12.66 26.18
CA THR A 124 18.86 13.28 26.32
C THR A 124 20.00 12.42 25.75
N ARG A 125 19.93 11.09 25.89
CA ARG A 125 20.94 10.12 25.48
C ARG A 125 20.43 9.30 24.29
N ASN A 126 21.06 9.48 23.14
CA ASN A 126 20.74 8.72 21.93
C ASN A 126 21.68 7.51 21.79
N LEU A 127 21.19 6.30 22.05
CA LEU A 127 21.96 5.05 21.97
C LEU A 127 22.16 4.60 20.53
N LYS A 128 22.95 5.36 19.76
CA LYS A 128 23.30 5.04 18.37
C LYS A 128 24.80 5.21 18.12
N GLY A 129 25.39 4.27 17.38
CA GLY A 129 26.80 4.36 16.97
C GLY A 129 27.76 4.39 18.16
N PRO A 130 28.68 5.38 18.24
CA PRO A 130 29.68 5.45 19.32
C PRO A 130 29.09 5.46 20.73
N GLU A 131 27.99 6.16 20.94
CA GLU A 131 27.32 6.23 22.26
C GLU A 131 26.74 4.87 22.67
N LYS A 132 26.19 4.10 21.71
CA LYS A 132 25.74 2.73 21.95
C LYS A 132 26.93 1.84 22.28
N ALA A 133 28.03 1.95 21.53
CA ALA A 133 29.23 1.17 21.78
C ALA A 133 29.83 1.45 23.16
N LYS A 134 29.91 2.72 23.58
CA LYS A 134 30.39 3.11 24.91
C LYS A 134 29.49 2.54 26.02
N TYR A 135 28.18 2.69 25.88
CA TYR A 135 27.22 2.12 26.83
C TYR A 135 27.41 0.61 27.03
N LEU A 136 27.56 -0.13 25.92
CA LEU A 136 27.72 -1.58 25.97
C LEU A 136 29.04 -2.01 26.60
N GLN A 137 30.12 -1.28 26.33
CA GLN A 137 31.42 -1.48 26.99
C GLN A 137 31.33 -1.22 28.50
N ASP A 138 30.73 -0.10 28.91
CA ASP A 138 30.58 0.25 30.32
C ASP A 138 29.70 -0.77 31.08
N THR A 139 28.71 -1.38 30.41
CA THR A 139 27.71 -2.26 31.04
C THR A 139 28.12 -3.73 31.04
N TYR A 140 28.69 -4.23 29.93
CA TYR A 140 28.98 -5.65 29.74
C TYR A 140 30.48 -5.97 29.64
N GLY A 141 31.33 -4.94 29.56
CA GLY A 141 32.76 -5.08 29.33
C GLY A 141 33.12 -5.24 27.85
N GLU A 142 34.32 -4.81 27.48
CA GLU A 142 34.86 -5.00 26.15
C GLU A 142 35.01 -6.48 25.81
N SER A 143 34.60 -6.87 24.60
CA SER A 143 34.73 -8.24 24.07
C SER A 143 34.14 -9.32 24.99
N ASN A 144 33.02 -9.02 25.64
CA ASN A 144 32.30 -9.95 26.52
C ASN A 144 30.85 -10.26 26.06
N PHE A 145 30.42 -9.67 24.94
CA PHE A 145 29.08 -9.85 24.40
C PHE A 145 29.10 -10.12 22.89
N ALA A 146 28.09 -10.83 22.40
CA ALA A 146 27.77 -10.92 20.97
C ALA A 146 26.78 -9.81 20.61
N TYR A 147 26.88 -9.24 19.41
CA TYR A 147 25.97 -8.17 18.98
C TYR A 147 25.30 -8.48 17.64
N MET A 148 23.98 -8.38 17.64
CA MET A 148 23.13 -8.53 16.47
C MET A 148 22.64 -7.16 15.97
N GLY A 149 22.93 -6.83 14.71
CA GLY A 149 22.57 -5.56 14.09
C GLY A 149 22.53 -5.58 12.56
N ASP A 150 22.06 -4.48 11.95
CA ASP A 150 21.83 -4.36 10.50
C ASP A 150 22.51 -3.11 9.87
N ALA A 151 22.99 -2.17 10.68
CA ALA A 151 23.30 -0.82 10.21
C ALA A 151 24.80 -0.51 10.18
N ILE A 152 25.17 0.49 9.38
CA ILE A 152 26.54 1.02 9.35
C ILE A 152 26.94 1.59 10.73
N ALA A 153 25.97 2.14 11.46
CA ALA A 153 26.20 2.67 12.81
C ALA A 153 26.67 1.58 13.79
N ASP A 154 26.32 0.31 13.53
CA ASP A 154 26.70 -0.81 14.39
C ASP A 154 28.16 -1.22 14.24
N LEU A 155 28.89 -0.70 13.24
CA LEU A 155 30.33 -0.92 13.11
C LEU A 155 31.11 -0.45 14.33
N GLU A 156 30.65 0.60 15.00
CA GLU A 156 31.28 1.06 16.24
C GLU A 156 31.05 0.10 17.40
N VAL A 157 29.95 -0.66 17.39
CA VAL A 157 29.66 -1.68 18.39
C VAL A 157 30.42 -2.97 18.08
N TRP A 158 30.39 -3.44 16.82
CA TRP A 158 31.02 -4.69 16.42
C TRP A 158 32.53 -4.73 16.72
N LYS A 159 33.23 -3.60 16.69
CA LYS A 159 34.66 -3.50 17.07
C LYS A 159 34.98 -4.06 18.47
N TYR A 160 34.03 -4.03 19.39
CA TYR A 160 34.23 -4.41 20.79
C TYR A 160 33.42 -5.66 21.18
N THR A 161 33.02 -6.47 20.19
CA THR A 161 32.20 -7.67 20.40
C THR A 161 32.99 -8.96 20.24
N THR A 162 32.57 -10.02 20.92
CA THR A 162 33.10 -11.38 20.73
C THR A 162 32.70 -11.99 19.40
N LYS A 163 31.50 -11.64 18.92
CA LYS A 163 30.87 -12.19 17.73
C LYS A 163 29.92 -11.16 17.13
N ALA A 164 30.07 -10.91 15.84
CA ALA A 164 29.14 -10.09 15.07
C ALA A 164 28.08 -10.97 14.42
N ILE A 165 26.81 -10.70 14.69
CA ILE A 165 25.68 -11.32 14.01
C ILE A 165 25.03 -10.25 13.13
N THR A 166 25.06 -10.46 11.82
CA THR A 166 24.57 -9.49 10.84
C THR A 166 23.20 -9.91 10.31
N VAL A 167 22.27 -8.97 10.27
CA VAL A 167 20.89 -9.20 9.81
C VAL A 167 20.63 -8.30 8.60
N GLY A 168 20.30 -8.87 7.44
CA GLY A 168 19.87 -8.09 6.27
C GLY A 168 20.88 -7.05 5.75
N VAL A 169 22.17 -7.19 6.05
CA VAL A 169 23.19 -6.18 5.72
C VAL A 169 23.52 -6.14 4.23
N SER A 170 23.92 -4.96 3.74
CA SER A 170 24.40 -4.81 2.35
C SER A 170 25.75 -5.50 2.14
N LYS A 171 26.04 -5.99 0.91
CA LYS A 171 27.35 -6.59 0.59
C LYS A 171 28.56 -5.71 0.96
N PRO A 172 28.55 -4.37 0.73
CA PRO A 172 29.63 -3.50 1.18
C PRO A 172 29.79 -3.47 2.71
N LEU A 173 28.68 -3.46 3.45
CA LEU A 173 28.72 -3.48 4.92
C LEU A 173 29.23 -4.84 5.44
N ALA A 174 28.73 -5.95 4.89
CA ALA A 174 29.19 -7.29 5.28
C ALA A 174 30.72 -7.42 5.16
N LYS A 175 31.31 -6.93 4.06
CA LYS A 175 32.78 -6.90 3.88
C LYS A 175 33.49 -6.05 4.94
N ARG A 176 32.90 -4.93 5.36
CA ARG A 176 33.47 -4.08 6.42
C ARG A 176 33.43 -4.75 7.78
N VAL A 177 32.39 -5.55 8.07
CA VAL A 177 32.30 -6.34 9.31
C VAL A 177 33.31 -7.48 9.29
N GLU A 178 33.43 -8.19 8.17
CA GLU A 178 34.44 -9.25 8.00
C GLU A 178 35.88 -8.74 8.16
N ALA A 179 36.14 -7.51 7.74
CA ALA A 179 37.45 -6.86 7.89
C ALA A 179 37.81 -6.54 9.36
N LEU A 180 36.89 -6.68 10.32
CA LEU A 180 37.18 -6.48 11.75
C LEU A 180 37.95 -7.66 12.37
N GLY A 181 38.06 -8.81 11.67
CA GLY A 181 38.82 -9.97 12.15
C GLY A 181 38.15 -10.75 13.29
N ILE A 182 36.87 -10.49 13.57
CA ILE A 182 36.05 -11.19 14.57
C ILE A 182 35.18 -12.26 13.92
N PRO A 183 34.71 -13.28 14.66
CA PRO A 183 33.70 -14.22 14.15
C PRO A 183 32.44 -13.51 13.67
N VAL A 184 32.05 -13.73 12.41
CA VAL A 184 30.85 -13.13 11.79
C VAL A 184 29.86 -14.23 11.43
N GLU A 185 28.61 -14.09 11.88
CA GLU A 185 27.47 -14.90 11.46
C GLU A 185 26.48 -14.04 10.65
N ARG A 186 25.91 -14.61 9.59
CA ARG A 186 24.94 -13.95 8.73
C ARG A 186 23.60 -14.65 8.87
N LEU A 187 22.63 -13.98 9.47
CA LEU A 187 21.32 -14.58 9.74
C LEU A 187 20.37 -14.47 8.53
N SER A 188 20.45 -13.37 7.78
CA SER A 188 19.58 -13.15 6.63
C SER A 188 20.23 -12.29 5.55
N ASP A 189 19.89 -12.57 4.29
CA ASP A 189 20.32 -11.77 3.15
C ASP A 189 19.40 -10.56 2.91
N ARG A 190 20.00 -9.43 2.54
CA ARG A 190 19.24 -8.25 2.11
C ARG A 190 18.48 -8.53 0.81
N LYS A 191 17.15 -8.55 0.87
CA LYS A 191 16.29 -8.66 -0.32
C LYS A 191 16.39 -7.40 -1.19
N ARG A 192 16.37 -7.55 -2.51
CA ARG A 192 16.39 -6.42 -3.46
C ARG A 192 15.06 -5.67 -3.41
N PRO A 193 15.04 -4.33 -3.30
CA PRO A 193 13.80 -3.58 -3.08
C PRO A 193 12.95 -3.41 -4.35
N VAL A 194 13.49 -3.69 -5.54
CA VAL A 194 12.81 -3.43 -6.83
C VAL A 194 11.45 -4.14 -6.94
N LYS A 195 11.42 -5.45 -6.66
CA LYS A 195 10.18 -6.24 -6.75
C LYS A 195 9.15 -5.80 -5.70
N PRO A 196 9.51 -5.60 -4.42
CA PRO A 196 8.61 -5.01 -3.42
C PRO A 196 8.09 -3.62 -3.79
N ILE A 197 8.93 -2.74 -4.35
CA ILE A 197 8.52 -1.40 -4.83
C ILE A 197 7.46 -1.53 -5.94
N LEU A 198 7.73 -2.33 -6.97
CA LEU A 198 6.76 -2.56 -8.05
C LEU A 198 5.45 -3.16 -7.52
N LYS A 199 5.53 -4.09 -6.57
CA LYS A 199 4.35 -4.67 -5.91
C LYS A 199 3.57 -3.59 -5.12
N ALA A 200 4.26 -2.70 -4.42
CA ALA A 200 3.66 -1.60 -3.64
C ALA A 200 3.00 -0.53 -4.53
N MET A 201 3.57 -0.22 -5.71
CA MET A 201 2.97 0.71 -6.68
C MET A 201 1.68 0.16 -7.34
N ARG A 202 1.45 -1.16 -7.26
CA ARG A 202 0.29 -1.87 -7.83
C ARG A 202 0.04 -1.63 -9.34
N PRO A 203 1.00 -1.91 -10.24
CA PRO A 203 0.80 -1.78 -11.70
C PRO A 203 -0.41 -2.51 -12.25
N HIS A 204 -0.81 -3.63 -11.64
CA HIS A 204 -2.04 -4.35 -12.03
C HIS A 204 -3.32 -3.49 -11.89
N GLN A 205 -3.33 -2.47 -11.03
CA GLN A 205 -4.44 -1.51 -10.91
C GLN A 205 -4.43 -0.45 -12.02
N TRP A 206 -3.32 -0.28 -12.75
CA TRP A 206 -3.24 0.64 -13.89
C TRP A 206 -4.12 0.17 -15.06
N LEU A 207 -4.54 -1.09 -15.06
CA LEU A 207 -5.56 -1.59 -15.97
C LEU A 207 -6.81 -0.70 -15.99
N LYS A 208 -7.21 -0.13 -14.85
CA LYS A 208 -8.36 0.80 -14.77
C LYS A 208 -8.12 2.07 -15.57
N ASN A 209 -6.86 2.50 -15.68
CA ASN A 209 -6.46 3.70 -16.41
C ASN A 209 -6.50 3.48 -17.93
N VAL A 210 -6.69 2.25 -18.42
CA VAL A 210 -6.94 1.99 -19.85
C VAL A 210 -8.16 2.77 -20.37
N LEU A 211 -9.10 3.11 -19.48
CA LEU A 211 -10.24 3.98 -19.80
C LEU A 211 -9.84 5.38 -20.32
N ILE A 212 -8.61 5.83 -20.08
CA ILE A 212 -8.08 7.09 -20.62
C ILE A 212 -7.98 7.05 -22.15
N PHE A 213 -7.83 5.87 -22.75
CA PHE A 213 -7.77 5.71 -24.20
C PHE A 213 -9.17 5.68 -24.85
N LEU A 214 -10.25 5.52 -24.06
CA LEU A 214 -11.60 5.35 -24.58
C LEU A 214 -12.08 6.51 -25.46
N PRO A 215 -11.82 7.81 -25.13
CA PRO A 215 -12.21 8.93 -25.99
C PRO A 215 -11.54 8.89 -27.37
N MET A 216 -10.24 8.57 -27.41
CA MET A 216 -9.47 8.42 -28.66
C MET A 216 -10.05 7.30 -29.52
N MET A 217 -10.35 6.14 -28.91
CA MET A 217 -10.93 5.00 -29.61
C MET A 217 -12.34 5.30 -30.12
N ALA A 218 -13.20 5.89 -29.28
CA ALA A 218 -14.58 6.20 -29.64
C ALA A 218 -14.68 7.25 -30.76
N ALA A 219 -13.72 8.18 -30.84
CA ALA A 219 -13.67 9.19 -31.89
C ALA A 219 -12.92 8.72 -33.16
N HIS A 220 -12.36 7.51 -33.18
CA HIS A 220 -11.48 6.99 -34.24
C HIS A 220 -10.28 7.90 -34.59
N GLN A 221 -9.79 8.69 -33.62
CA GLN A 221 -8.71 9.66 -33.85
C GLN A 221 -7.35 9.09 -33.45
N PHE A 222 -6.71 8.36 -34.36
CA PHE A 222 -5.44 7.68 -34.10
C PHE A 222 -4.20 8.44 -34.61
N SER A 223 -4.22 9.78 -34.56
CA SER A 223 -3.05 10.57 -34.93
C SER A 223 -1.88 10.31 -33.95
N ALA A 224 -0.63 10.42 -34.44
CA ALA A 224 0.56 10.21 -33.60
C ALA A 224 0.56 11.13 -32.35
N ILE A 225 0.06 12.35 -32.49
CA ILE A 225 -0.06 13.33 -31.40
C ILE A 225 -1.09 12.86 -30.37
N THR A 226 -2.28 12.46 -30.82
CA THR A 226 -3.36 11.98 -29.94
C THR A 226 -2.95 10.73 -29.16
N VAL A 227 -2.24 9.81 -29.82
CA VAL A 227 -1.69 8.60 -29.18
C VAL A 227 -0.66 8.98 -28.12
N ALA A 228 0.29 9.87 -28.46
CA ALA A 228 1.31 10.33 -27.51
C ALA A 228 0.69 11.05 -26.29
N GLN A 229 -0.30 11.91 -26.50
CA GLN A 229 -1.05 12.58 -25.42
C GLN A 229 -1.80 11.59 -24.53
N SER A 230 -2.44 10.58 -25.13
CA SER A 230 -3.16 9.54 -24.37
C SER A 230 -2.21 8.68 -23.53
N ILE A 231 -1.05 8.31 -24.09
CA ILE A 231 -0.01 7.56 -23.36
C ILE A 231 0.54 8.41 -22.21
N LEU A 232 0.84 9.69 -22.45
CA LEU A 232 1.32 10.58 -21.40
C LEU A 232 0.26 10.75 -20.30
N ALA A 233 -1.02 10.95 -20.65
CA ALA A 233 -2.12 11.00 -19.69
C ALA A 233 -2.22 9.71 -18.87
N PHE A 234 -2.08 8.55 -19.51
CA PHE A 234 -2.07 7.26 -18.83
C PHE A 234 -0.92 7.14 -17.82
N VAL A 235 0.30 7.56 -18.20
CA VAL A 235 1.46 7.56 -17.30
C VAL A 235 1.23 8.51 -16.12
N VAL A 236 0.82 9.75 -16.37
CA VAL A 236 0.56 10.75 -15.33
C VAL A 236 -0.51 10.27 -14.35
N PHE A 237 -1.62 9.75 -14.86
CA PHE A 237 -2.69 9.20 -14.03
C PHE A 237 -2.21 8.00 -13.21
N SER A 238 -1.36 7.15 -13.79
CA SER A 238 -0.80 5.98 -13.10
C SER A 238 0.19 6.36 -12.00
N LEU A 239 1.00 7.41 -12.19
CA LEU A 239 1.88 7.95 -11.14
C LEU A 239 1.08 8.49 -9.96
N ILE A 240 0.06 9.31 -10.23
CA ILE A 240 -0.83 9.88 -9.19
C ILE A 240 -1.66 8.78 -8.51
N ALA A 241 -2.16 7.79 -9.24
CA ALA A 241 -2.85 6.65 -8.63
C ALA A 241 -1.91 5.83 -7.73
N SER A 242 -0.66 5.63 -8.15
CA SER A 242 0.35 4.89 -7.38
C SER A 242 0.72 5.62 -6.10
N SER A 243 0.87 6.95 -6.12
CA SER A 243 1.13 7.72 -4.89
C SER A 243 0.00 7.58 -3.87
N VAL A 244 -1.26 7.59 -4.31
CA VAL A 244 -2.41 7.35 -3.43
C VAL A 244 -2.40 5.94 -2.86
N TYR A 245 -2.05 4.93 -3.66
CA TYR A 245 -1.94 3.56 -3.15
C TYR A 245 -0.84 3.40 -2.11
N LEU A 246 0.34 4.00 -2.34
CA LEU A 246 1.42 3.99 -1.35
C LEU A 246 1.02 4.72 -0.06
N LEU A 247 0.40 5.90 -0.19
CA LEU A 247 -0.09 6.66 0.96
C LEU A 247 -1.08 5.84 1.79
N ASN A 248 -2.06 5.21 1.13
CA ASN A 248 -3.05 4.38 1.81
C ASN A 248 -2.42 3.17 2.51
N ASP A 249 -1.43 2.51 1.88
CA ASP A 249 -0.76 1.36 2.50
C ASP A 249 0.07 1.77 3.73
N LEU A 250 0.53 3.02 3.81
CA LEU A 250 1.24 3.57 4.98
C LEU A 250 0.27 3.99 6.09
N LEU A 251 -0.91 4.50 5.74
CA LEU A 251 -1.93 4.88 6.71
C LEU A 251 -2.66 3.66 7.29
N ASP A 252 -2.84 2.61 6.50
CA ASP A 252 -3.56 1.39 6.89
C ASP A 252 -2.61 0.30 7.45
N LEU A 253 -1.39 0.62 7.91
CA LEU A 253 -0.38 -0.37 8.35
C LEU A 253 -0.93 -1.40 9.36
N ASP A 254 -1.50 -0.92 10.48
CA ASP A 254 -2.01 -1.79 11.54
C ASP A 254 -3.19 -2.64 11.06
N ALA A 255 -4.13 -2.01 10.33
CA ALA A 255 -5.28 -2.70 9.76
C ALA A 255 -4.87 -3.74 8.71
N ASP A 256 -3.81 -3.48 7.94
CA ASP A 256 -3.27 -4.41 6.96
C ASP A 256 -2.57 -5.58 7.62
N ARG A 257 -1.82 -5.36 8.72
CA ARG A 257 -1.15 -6.41 9.50
C ARG A 257 -2.12 -7.38 10.16
N ALA A 258 -3.23 -6.87 10.70
CA ALA A 258 -4.28 -7.70 11.29
C ALA A 258 -5.07 -8.52 10.25
N HIS A 259 -5.01 -8.16 8.97
CA HIS A 259 -5.85 -8.75 7.94
C HIS A 259 -5.20 -10.02 7.31
N PRO A 260 -5.94 -11.14 7.14
CA PRO A 260 -5.40 -12.43 6.67
C PRO A 260 -4.60 -12.38 5.35
N ARG A 261 -5.10 -11.66 4.34
CA ARG A 261 -4.40 -11.46 3.06
C ARG A 261 -3.54 -10.20 2.95
N LYS A 262 -3.93 -9.08 3.57
CA LYS A 262 -3.23 -7.79 3.40
C LYS A 262 -1.95 -7.70 4.23
N ARG A 263 -1.77 -8.57 5.24
CA ARG A 263 -0.52 -8.70 6.00
C ARG A 263 0.70 -8.98 5.14
N PHE A 264 0.51 -9.55 3.95
CA PHE A 264 1.58 -9.81 2.96
C PHE A 264 1.87 -8.64 2.01
N ARG A 265 1.28 -7.46 2.25
CA ARG A 265 1.65 -6.24 1.54
C ARG A 265 3.09 -5.84 1.91
N PRO A 266 3.86 -5.23 0.99
CA PRO A 266 5.27 -4.95 1.21
C PRO A 266 5.59 -4.16 2.48
N PHE A 267 4.79 -3.13 2.80
CA PHE A 267 4.99 -2.33 4.01
C PHE A 267 4.50 -3.04 5.28
N ALA A 268 3.30 -3.63 5.25
CA ALA A 268 2.73 -4.34 6.40
C ALA A 268 3.61 -5.51 6.88
N SER A 269 4.16 -6.28 5.95
CA SER A 269 5.07 -7.41 6.23
C SER A 269 6.50 -7.00 6.58
N GLY A 270 6.88 -5.73 6.40
CA GLY A 270 8.27 -5.29 6.50
C GLY A 270 9.20 -5.73 5.35
N GLU A 271 8.67 -6.35 4.29
CA GLU A 271 9.46 -6.71 3.09
C GLU A 271 10.07 -5.47 2.41
N LEU A 272 9.36 -4.33 2.47
CA LEU A 272 9.84 -3.03 2.00
C LEU A 272 9.91 -2.05 3.18
N PRO A 273 11.09 -1.48 3.49
CA PRO A 273 11.22 -0.49 4.55
C PRO A 273 10.30 0.72 4.34
N LEU A 274 9.66 1.20 5.43
CA LEU A 274 8.68 2.28 5.39
C LEU A 274 9.23 3.60 4.82
N VAL A 275 10.55 3.83 4.91
CA VAL A 275 11.22 4.98 4.28
C VAL A 275 10.93 5.07 2.78
N TRP A 276 10.84 3.93 2.07
CA TRP A 276 10.54 3.91 0.64
C TRP A 276 9.13 4.43 0.36
N GLY A 277 8.14 4.02 1.15
CA GLY A 277 6.78 4.55 1.02
C GLY A 277 6.73 6.04 1.31
N THR A 278 7.40 6.48 2.38
CA THR A 278 7.47 7.89 2.79
C THR A 278 8.10 8.78 1.72
N LEU A 279 9.12 8.30 0.99
CA LEU A 279 9.79 9.08 -0.06
C LEU A 279 9.12 8.95 -1.43
N LEU A 280 8.70 7.74 -1.82
CA LEU A 280 8.09 7.50 -3.14
C LEU A 280 6.71 8.14 -3.28
N THR A 281 5.93 8.20 -2.19
CA THR A 281 4.59 8.82 -2.20
C THR A 281 4.64 10.28 -2.70
N PRO A 282 5.37 11.21 -2.04
CA PRO A 282 5.45 12.59 -2.51
C PRO A 282 6.20 12.70 -3.83
N LEU A 283 7.23 11.88 -4.09
CA LEU A 283 7.95 11.90 -5.36
C LEU A 283 7.02 11.61 -6.55
N LEU A 284 6.26 10.52 -6.50
CA LEU A 284 5.31 10.15 -7.57
C LEU A 284 4.20 11.18 -7.72
N LEU A 285 3.72 11.74 -6.61
CA LEU A 285 2.69 12.78 -6.60
C LEU A 285 3.20 14.06 -7.27
N MET A 286 4.39 14.55 -6.89
CA MET A 286 5.01 15.76 -7.44
C MET A 286 5.36 15.58 -8.91
N THR A 287 5.91 14.42 -9.30
CA THR A 287 6.19 14.13 -10.71
C THR A 287 4.90 14.05 -11.52
N GLY A 288 3.87 13.36 -11.02
CA GLY A 288 2.57 13.27 -11.70
C GLY A 288 1.91 14.64 -11.88
N PHE A 289 1.84 15.46 -10.83
CA PHE A 289 1.27 16.80 -10.93
C PHE A 289 2.14 17.74 -11.78
N GLY A 290 3.45 17.67 -11.67
CA GLY A 290 4.39 18.42 -12.50
C GLY A 290 4.15 18.14 -13.99
N LEU A 291 4.06 16.86 -14.38
CA LEU A 291 3.72 16.45 -15.74
C LEU A 291 2.31 16.89 -16.15
N SER A 292 1.33 16.84 -15.25
CA SER A 292 -0.04 17.29 -15.56
C SER A 292 -0.12 18.79 -15.86
N LEU A 293 0.72 19.63 -15.24
CA LEU A 293 0.80 21.06 -15.55
C LEU A 293 1.31 21.29 -16.98
N PHE A 294 2.29 20.51 -17.43
CA PHE A 294 2.78 20.57 -18.81
C PHE A 294 1.72 20.19 -19.85
N MET A 295 0.73 19.38 -19.48
CA MET A 295 -0.41 19.02 -20.35
C MET A 295 -1.52 20.09 -20.37
N GLY A 296 -1.44 21.10 -19.50
CA GLY A 296 -2.38 22.22 -19.44
C GLY A 296 -3.27 22.23 -18.20
N TRP A 297 -3.78 23.42 -17.86
CA TRP A 297 -4.55 23.68 -16.65
C TRP A 297 -5.83 22.86 -16.51
N ALA A 298 -6.50 22.56 -17.64
CA ALA A 298 -7.70 21.73 -17.62
C ALA A 298 -7.39 20.30 -17.16
N PHE A 299 -6.33 19.69 -17.70
CA PHE A 299 -5.91 18.33 -17.31
C PHE A 299 -5.41 18.30 -15.86
N PHE A 300 -4.64 19.30 -15.45
CA PHE A 300 -4.26 19.47 -14.05
C PHE A 300 -5.48 19.52 -13.12
N GLY A 301 -6.51 20.29 -13.48
CA GLY A 301 -7.76 20.38 -12.71
C GLY A 301 -8.47 19.02 -12.56
N VAL A 302 -8.52 18.22 -13.62
CA VAL A 302 -9.07 16.86 -13.58
C VAL A 302 -8.25 15.96 -12.66
N MET A 303 -6.91 16.03 -12.74
CA MET A 303 -6.03 15.24 -11.88
C MET A 303 -6.13 15.67 -10.40
N ALA A 304 -6.26 16.97 -10.13
CA ALA A 304 -6.46 17.50 -8.79
C ALA A 304 -7.80 17.03 -8.21
N LEU A 305 -8.88 17.08 -9.00
CA LEU A 305 -10.19 16.56 -8.60
C LEU A 305 -10.13 15.05 -8.34
N TYR A 306 -9.49 14.28 -9.22
CA TYR A 306 -9.29 12.84 -9.02
C TYR A 306 -8.56 12.54 -7.71
N TYR A 307 -7.46 13.25 -7.44
CA TYR A 307 -6.68 13.07 -6.22
C TYR A 307 -7.51 13.44 -4.98
N ALA A 308 -8.23 14.56 -5.01
CA ALA A 308 -9.11 15.01 -3.93
C ALA A 308 -10.22 14.00 -3.63
N VAL A 309 -10.94 13.52 -4.66
CA VAL A 309 -12.01 12.52 -4.50
C VAL A 309 -11.47 11.18 -4.01
N THR A 310 -10.31 10.73 -4.51
CA THR A 310 -9.71 9.46 -4.06
C THR A 310 -9.24 9.54 -2.61
N THR A 311 -8.69 10.68 -2.20
CA THR A 311 -8.29 10.96 -0.82
C THR A 311 -9.53 11.03 0.08
N ALA A 312 -10.54 11.81 -0.29
CA ALA A 312 -11.82 11.90 0.43
C ALA A 312 -12.50 10.53 0.55
N TYR A 313 -12.44 9.71 -0.49
CA TYR A 313 -12.94 8.34 -0.46
C TYR A 313 -12.23 7.48 0.59
N SER A 314 -10.91 7.57 0.67
CA SER A 314 -10.10 6.75 1.57
C SER A 314 -10.35 7.08 3.05
N PHE A 315 -10.61 8.35 3.38
CA PHE A 315 -10.85 8.79 4.76
C PHE A 315 -12.33 8.83 5.17
N LEU A 316 -13.21 9.35 4.29
CA LEU A 316 -14.57 9.74 4.63
C LEU A 316 -15.60 8.95 3.82
N LEU A 317 -15.59 9.05 2.49
CA LEU A 317 -16.72 8.62 1.66
C LEU A 317 -16.94 7.10 1.68
N LYS A 318 -15.89 6.28 1.92
CA LYS A 318 -16.04 4.82 2.00
C LYS A 318 -16.94 4.36 3.14
N ARG A 319 -17.20 5.22 4.14
CA ARG A 319 -18.00 4.90 5.34
C ARG A 319 -19.48 5.19 5.14
N GLU A 320 -19.82 6.09 4.23
CA GLU A 320 -21.18 6.52 3.95
C GLU A 320 -21.90 5.55 3.00
N LEU A 321 -23.19 5.30 3.27
CA LEU A 321 -24.02 4.38 2.49
C LEU A 321 -24.26 4.95 1.09
N ILE A 322 -24.11 4.13 0.04
CA ILE A 322 -24.27 4.45 -1.40
C ILE A 322 -23.25 5.47 -1.95
N VAL A 323 -22.81 6.43 -1.14
CA VAL A 323 -21.82 7.45 -1.53
C VAL A 323 -20.51 6.80 -1.99
N ASP A 324 -20.13 5.66 -1.41
CA ASP A 324 -18.98 4.87 -1.86
C ASP A 324 -19.15 4.33 -3.30
N ILE A 325 -20.33 3.84 -3.65
CA ILE A 325 -20.65 3.34 -5.00
C ILE A 325 -20.64 4.50 -6.00
N CYS A 326 -21.27 5.62 -5.65
CA CYS A 326 -21.26 6.84 -6.45
C CYS A 326 -19.83 7.37 -6.67
N ALA A 327 -19.01 7.40 -5.62
CA ALA A 327 -17.62 7.85 -5.69
C ALA A 327 -16.77 6.92 -6.57
N LEU A 328 -16.92 5.60 -6.44
CA LEU A 328 -16.23 4.64 -7.31
C LEU A 328 -16.63 4.82 -8.78
N ALA A 329 -17.93 4.96 -9.07
CA ALA A 329 -18.41 5.20 -10.43
C ALA A 329 -17.84 6.52 -11.01
N GLY A 330 -17.88 7.60 -10.22
CA GLY A 330 -17.31 8.88 -10.60
C GLY A 330 -15.81 8.81 -10.85
N LEU A 331 -15.05 8.10 -10.02
CA LEU A 331 -13.61 7.90 -10.22
C LEU A 331 -13.29 7.14 -11.52
N TYR A 332 -14.12 6.17 -11.92
CA TYR A 332 -13.96 5.53 -13.22
C TYR A 332 -14.27 6.49 -14.37
N THR A 333 -15.37 7.25 -14.29
CA THR A 333 -15.73 8.25 -15.30
C THR A 333 -14.68 9.36 -15.43
N LEU A 334 -14.06 9.78 -14.32
CA LEU A 334 -12.97 10.77 -14.32
C LEU A 334 -11.76 10.33 -15.17
N ARG A 335 -11.53 9.03 -15.36
CA ARG A 335 -10.46 8.54 -16.26
C ARG A 335 -10.79 8.81 -17.72
N ILE A 336 -12.05 8.64 -18.11
CA ILE A 336 -12.52 8.97 -19.46
C ILE A 336 -12.44 10.48 -19.67
N ILE A 337 -12.84 11.26 -18.66
CA ILE A 337 -12.72 12.72 -18.68
C ILE A 337 -11.26 13.15 -18.85
N ALA A 338 -10.34 12.56 -18.08
CA ALA A 338 -8.91 12.83 -18.20
C ALA A 338 -8.39 12.54 -19.61
N GLY A 339 -8.82 11.43 -20.22
CA GLY A 339 -8.50 11.09 -21.61
C GLY A 339 -8.96 12.16 -22.60
N GLY A 340 -10.24 12.55 -22.54
CA GLY A 340 -10.82 13.52 -23.47
C GLY A 340 -10.17 14.90 -23.34
N VAL A 341 -9.91 15.33 -22.10
CA VAL A 341 -9.22 16.60 -21.84
C VAL A 341 -7.76 16.57 -22.30
N ALA A 342 -7.05 15.46 -22.11
CA ALA A 342 -5.66 15.32 -22.55
C ALA A 342 -5.50 15.36 -24.07
N THR A 343 -6.47 14.81 -24.81
CA THR A 343 -6.44 14.75 -26.27
C THR A 343 -7.19 15.89 -26.95
N GLY A 344 -7.91 16.72 -26.18
CA GLY A 344 -8.81 17.74 -26.71
C GLY A 344 -10.04 17.17 -27.44
N ILE A 345 -10.35 15.89 -27.24
CA ILE A 345 -11.50 15.24 -27.89
C ILE A 345 -12.75 15.53 -27.05
N PRO A 346 -13.78 16.18 -27.63
CA PRO A 346 -15.02 16.45 -26.90
C PRO A 346 -15.74 15.14 -26.58
N LEU A 347 -16.16 15.01 -25.32
CA LEU A 347 -16.84 13.81 -24.84
C LEU A 347 -18.33 13.92 -25.10
N SER A 348 -18.92 12.88 -25.69
CA SER A 348 -20.37 12.84 -25.87
C SER A 348 -21.07 12.64 -24.53
N VAL A 349 -22.21 13.31 -24.36
CA VAL A 349 -23.07 13.14 -23.17
C VAL A 349 -23.49 11.67 -23.03
N TRP A 350 -23.72 10.99 -24.16
CA TRP A 350 -24.05 9.57 -24.21
C TRP A 350 -22.94 8.67 -23.65
N LEU A 351 -21.68 8.92 -24.00
CA LEU A 351 -20.54 8.16 -23.48
C LEU A 351 -20.40 8.33 -21.97
N LEU A 352 -20.56 9.56 -21.47
CA LEU A 352 -20.51 9.85 -20.03
C LEU A 352 -21.69 9.21 -19.29
N ALA A 353 -22.90 9.28 -19.84
CA ALA A 353 -24.08 8.64 -19.25
C ALA A 353 -23.94 7.12 -19.21
N PHE A 354 -23.51 6.50 -20.31
CA PHE A 354 -23.19 5.07 -20.36
C PHE A 354 -22.17 4.68 -19.29
N SER A 355 -21.04 5.40 -19.26
CA SER A 355 -19.96 5.20 -18.28
C SER A 355 -20.47 5.26 -16.85
N MET A 356 -21.25 6.28 -16.49
CA MET A 356 -21.75 6.44 -15.14
C MET A 356 -22.59 5.25 -14.69
N PHE A 357 -23.57 4.80 -15.49
CA PHE A 357 -24.40 3.65 -15.15
C PHE A 357 -23.63 2.34 -15.15
N PHE A 358 -22.73 2.15 -16.12
CA PHE A 358 -21.90 0.94 -16.22
C PHE A 358 -20.97 0.81 -15.01
N PHE A 359 -20.27 1.88 -14.63
CA PHE A 359 -19.38 1.82 -13.47
C PHE A 359 -20.12 1.82 -12.14
N PHE A 360 -21.32 2.39 -12.06
CA PHE A 360 -22.20 2.22 -10.91
C PHE A 360 -22.60 0.75 -10.72
N SER A 361 -22.89 0.05 -11.83
CA SER A 361 -23.15 -1.39 -11.83
C SER A 361 -21.95 -2.17 -11.29
N LEU A 362 -20.75 -1.92 -11.83
CA LEU A 362 -19.52 -2.59 -11.37
C LEU A 362 -19.18 -2.26 -9.91
N ALA A 363 -19.34 -1.01 -9.48
CA ALA A 363 -19.12 -0.62 -8.09
C ALA A 363 -20.12 -1.32 -7.15
N SER A 364 -21.37 -1.49 -7.57
CA SER A 364 -22.39 -2.26 -6.85
C SER A 364 -22.02 -3.76 -6.80
N MET A 365 -21.53 -4.34 -7.90
CA MET A 365 -21.05 -5.74 -7.91
C MET A 365 -19.86 -5.96 -6.98
N LYS A 366 -18.94 -4.99 -6.89
CA LYS A 366 -17.83 -5.02 -5.94
C LYS A 366 -18.33 -5.04 -4.50
N ARG A 367 -19.30 -4.17 -4.18
CA ARG A 367 -19.93 -4.12 -2.86
C ARG A 367 -20.66 -5.43 -2.53
N GLN A 368 -21.39 -5.99 -3.49
CA GLN A 368 -22.04 -7.28 -3.36
C GLN A 368 -21.04 -8.41 -3.03
N ALA A 369 -19.92 -8.48 -3.75
CA ALA A 369 -18.88 -9.47 -3.52
C ALA A 369 -18.26 -9.37 -2.11
N GLU A 370 -17.98 -8.15 -1.65
CA GLU A 370 -17.47 -7.91 -0.30
C GLU A 370 -18.47 -8.33 0.79
N LEU A 371 -19.76 -7.97 0.64
CA LEU A 371 -20.79 -8.38 1.60
C LEU A 371 -20.99 -9.89 1.62
N LYS A 372 -20.94 -10.54 0.46
CA LYS A 372 -21.05 -11.99 0.37
C LYS A 372 -19.88 -12.69 1.05
N SER A 373 -18.67 -12.16 0.89
CA SER A 373 -17.48 -12.65 1.60
C SER A 373 -17.61 -12.47 3.11
N GLY A 374 -18.10 -11.31 3.57
CA GLY A 374 -18.35 -11.06 5.00
C GLY A 374 -19.40 -12.02 5.58
N GLN A 375 -20.49 -12.27 4.86
CA GLN A 375 -21.52 -13.22 5.23
C GLN A 375 -20.96 -14.64 5.39
N ASN A 376 -20.11 -15.09 4.46
CA ASN A 376 -19.46 -16.41 4.52
C ASN A 376 -18.49 -16.53 5.72
N MET A 377 -17.98 -15.41 6.23
CA MET A 377 -17.12 -15.35 7.42
C MET A 377 -17.90 -15.13 8.73
N GLY A 378 -19.24 -15.18 8.69
CA GLY A 378 -20.10 -14.96 9.87
C GLY A 378 -20.17 -13.50 10.34
N GLN A 379 -19.77 -12.54 9.49
CA GLN A 379 -19.84 -11.11 9.83
C GLN A 379 -21.21 -10.53 9.45
N GLU A 380 -21.83 -9.79 10.37
CA GLU A 380 -23.14 -9.14 10.12
C GLU A 380 -23.03 -7.79 9.40
N LYS A 381 -21.86 -7.13 9.50
CA LYS A 381 -21.58 -5.81 8.92
C LYS A 381 -20.30 -5.83 8.10
N ALA A 382 -20.27 -5.01 7.06
CA ALA A 382 -19.03 -4.77 6.31
C ALA A 382 -18.01 -4.03 7.19
N HIS A 383 -16.79 -4.53 7.29
CA HIS A 383 -15.73 -3.92 8.09
C HIS A 383 -15.44 -2.47 7.64
N GLY A 384 -15.64 -1.52 8.55
CA GLY A 384 -15.37 -0.09 8.33
C GLY A 384 -16.35 0.62 7.38
N ARG A 385 -17.56 0.07 7.17
CA ARG A 385 -18.58 0.62 6.27
C ARG A 385 -20.00 0.44 6.84
N SER A 386 -20.94 1.27 6.40
CA SER A 386 -22.31 1.29 6.94
C SER A 386 -23.27 0.23 6.36
N TYR A 387 -22.75 -0.74 5.58
CA TYR A 387 -23.55 -1.81 4.97
C TYR A 387 -23.70 -3.02 5.88
N LYS A 388 -24.89 -3.63 5.85
CA LYS A 388 -25.21 -4.90 6.49
C LYS A 388 -25.32 -6.01 5.46
N THR A 389 -25.12 -7.27 5.87
CA THR A 389 -25.34 -8.42 4.98
C THR A 389 -26.78 -8.54 4.49
N SER A 390 -27.74 -7.99 5.25
CA SER A 390 -29.15 -7.86 4.85
C SER A 390 -29.37 -6.99 3.61
N ASP A 391 -28.45 -6.08 3.29
CA ASP A 391 -28.59 -5.14 2.17
C ASP A 391 -28.22 -5.78 0.82
N LEU A 392 -27.70 -7.02 0.85
CA LEU A 392 -27.22 -7.74 -0.33
C LEU A 392 -28.24 -7.80 -1.48
N PRO A 393 -29.54 -8.11 -1.27
CA PRO A 393 -30.51 -8.16 -2.36
C PRO A 393 -30.72 -6.80 -3.03
N LEU A 394 -30.73 -5.72 -2.23
CA LEU A 394 -30.88 -4.36 -2.75
C LEU A 394 -29.67 -3.96 -3.61
N ILE A 395 -28.47 -4.23 -3.13
CA ILE A 395 -27.23 -3.93 -3.86
C ILE A 395 -27.11 -4.76 -5.15
N ALA A 396 -27.52 -6.03 -5.11
CA ALA A 396 -27.59 -6.87 -6.30
C ALA A 396 -28.56 -6.28 -7.34
N ASN A 397 -29.74 -5.82 -6.90
CA ASN A 397 -30.70 -5.17 -7.78
C ASN A 397 -30.16 -3.85 -8.36
N MET A 398 -29.47 -3.04 -7.55
CA MET A 398 -28.79 -1.83 -8.02
C MET A 398 -27.76 -2.15 -9.10
N ALA A 399 -26.98 -3.23 -8.94
CA ALA A 399 -26.02 -3.68 -9.93
C ALA A 399 -26.69 -4.05 -11.27
N VAL A 400 -27.73 -4.90 -11.24
CA VAL A 400 -28.44 -5.32 -12.47
C VAL A 400 -29.13 -4.15 -13.14
N SER A 401 -29.90 -3.37 -12.38
CA SER A 401 -30.71 -2.26 -12.89
C SER A 401 -29.84 -1.20 -13.57
N SER A 402 -28.78 -0.74 -12.90
CA SER A 402 -27.84 0.23 -13.49
C SER A 402 -27.09 -0.35 -14.69
N GLY A 403 -26.76 -1.65 -14.66
CA GLY A 403 -26.13 -2.34 -15.78
C GLY A 403 -27.02 -2.37 -17.02
N TYR A 404 -28.28 -2.74 -16.88
CA TYR A 404 -29.24 -2.76 -18.00
C TYR A 404 -29.57 -1.36 -18.50
N VAL A 405 -29.67 -0.37 -17.61
CA VAL A 405 -29.81 1.05 -18.00
C VAL A 405 -28.59 1.49 -18.81
N SER A 406 -27.37 1.09 -18.47
CA SER A 406 -26.20 1.39 -19.29
C SER A 406 -26.33 0.81 -20.70
N VAL A 407 -26.84 -0.43 -20.85
CA VAL A 407 -27.08 -1.00 -22.18
C VAL A 407 -28.18 -0.25 -22.94
N LEU A 408 -29.25 0.17 -22.26
CA LEU A 408 -30.29 1.00 -22.86
C LEU A 408 -29.71 2.33 -23.37
N VAL A 409 -28.88 3.01 -22.57
CA VAL A 409 -28.19 4.24 -22.99
C VAL A 409 -27.29 3.97 -24.21
N MET A 410 -26.58 2.85 -24.24
CA MET A 410 -25.79 2.45 -25.42
C MET A 410 -26.69 2.25 -26.65
N ALA A 411 -27.82 1.55 -26.50
CA ALA A 411 -28.77 1.36 -27.60
C ALA A 411 -29.32 2.69 -28.16
N LEU A 412 -29.65 3.64 -27.27
CA LEU A 412 -30.07 4.99 -27.66
C LEU A 412 -28.95 5.75 -28.37
N TYR A 413 -27.71 5.63 -27.90
CA TYR A 413 -26.54 6.22 -28.55
C TYR A 413 -26.31 5.66 -29.96
N LEU A 414 -26.45 4.35 -30.14
CA LEU A 414 -26.30 3.69 -31.46
C LEU A 414 -27.34 4.16 -32.48
N TYR A 415 -28.50 4.65 -32.01
CA TYR A 415 -29.54 5.22 -32.87
C TYR A 415 -29.34 6.72 -33.17
N SER A 416 -28.32 7.37 -32.59
CA SER A 416 -28.06 8.79 -32.79
C SER A 416 -27.45 9.10 -34.16
N ASP A 417 -27.68 10.33 -34.64
CA ASP A 417 -27.11 10.80 -35.90
C ASP A 417 -25.57 10.82 -35.89
N THR A 418 -24.96 11.01 -34.72
CA THR A 418 -23.51 10.95 -34.53
C THR A 418 -22.94 9.58 -34.91
N VAL A 419 -23.61 8.49 -34.49
CA VAL A 419 -23.15 7.13 -34.81
C VAL A 419 -23.37 6.82 -36.28
N ARG A 420 -24.50 7.23 -36.85
CA ARG A 420 -24.77 7.10 -38.30
C ARG A 420 -23.77 7.85 -39.17
N ALA A 421 -23.18 8.94 -38.68
CA ALA A 421 -22.16 9.70 -39.39
C ALA A 421 -20.75 9.10 -39.25
N LEU A 422 -20.48 8.39 -38.16
CA LEU A 422 -19.14 7.85 -37.84
C LEU A 422 -18.95 6.40 -38.32
N TYR A 423 -20.03 5.64 -38.43
CA TYR A 423 -20.03 4.23 -38.82
C TYR A 423 -20.84 4.04 -40.10
N SER A 424 -20.21 3.50 -41.13
CA SER A 424 -20.86 3.24 -42.42
C SER A 424 -21.91 2.12 -42.33
N PHE A 425 -21.69 1.12 -41.46
CA PHE A 425 -22.61 0.02 -41.24
C PHE A 425 -22.93 -0.17 -39.75
N PRO A 426 -23.91 0.56 -39.18
CA PRO A 426 -24.18 0.53 -37.72
C PRO A 426 -24.81 -0.77 -37.19
N ALA A 427 -25.37 -1.64 -38.05
CA ALA A 427 -26.13 -2.83 -37.62
C ALA A 427 -25.35 -3.79 -36.69
N PRO A 428 -24.06 -4.12 -36.92
CA PRO A 428 -23.27 -4.99 -36.05
C PRO A 428 -23.05 -4.40 -34.65
N LEU A 429 -23.16 -3.08 -34.47
CA LEU A 429 -23.00 -2.43 -33.17
C LEU A 429 -24.10 -2.85 -32.19
N TRP A 430 -25.28 -3.27 -32.66
CA TRP A 430 -26.32 -3.86 -31.80
C TRP A 430 -25.87 -5.15 -31.12
N GLY A 431 -24.91 -5.87 -31.72
CA GLY A 431 -24.26 -7.00 -31.10
C GLY A 431 -23.56 -6.63 -29.78
N ILE A 432 -23.04 -5.41 -29.66
CA ILE A 432 -22.43 -4.88 -28.42
C ILE A 432 -23.47 -4.87 -27.29
N CYS A 433 -24.70 -4.42 -27.56
CA CYS A 433 -25.77 -4.41 -26.56
C CYS A 433 -26.09 -5.82 -26.06
N LEU A 434 -26.21 -6.80 -26.96
CA LEU A 434 -26.50 -8.19 -26.60
C LEU A 434 -25.37 -8.81 -25.75
N VAL A 435 -24.11 -8.58 -26.15
CA VAL A 435 -22.95 -9.07 -25.41
C VAL A 435 -22.85 -8.42 -24.04
N LEU A 436 -23.11 -7.10 -23.93
CA LEU A 436 -23.12 -6.40 -22.65
C LEU A 436 -24.25 -6.90 -21.73
N LEU A 437 -25.47 -7.16 -22.24
CA LEU A 437 -26.54 -7.75 -21.45
C LEU A 437 -26.14 -9.11 -20.88
N PHE A 438 -25.59 -9.99 -21.72
CA PHE A 438 -25.08 -11.29 -21.30
C PHE A 438 -23.98 -11.13 -20.24
N TRP A 439 -22.98 -10.30 -20.53
CA TRP A 439 -21.80 -10.13 -19.68
C TRP A 439 -22.16 -9.54 -18.31
N ILE A 440 -22.97 -8.47 -18.26
CA ILE A 440 -23.45 -7.87 -17.01
C ILE A 440 -24.22 -8.91 -16.19
N SER A 441 -25.16 -9.62 -16.81
CA SER A 441 -25.95 -10.66 -16.14
C SER A 441 -25.06 -11.75 -15.55
N ARG A 442 -24.07 -12.22 -16.32
CA ARG A 442 -23.11 -13.23 -15.85
C ARG A 442 -22.25 -12.70 -14.70
N MET A 443 -21.73 -11.48 -14.80
CA MET A 443 -20.88 -10.88 -13.78
C MET A 443 -21.62 -10.70 -12.45
N THR A 444 -22.88 -10.25 -12.48
CA THR A 444 -23.72 -10.20 -11.29
C THR A 444 -23.95 -11.58 -10.69
N MET A 445 -24.23 -12.60 -11.51
CA MET A 445 -24.42 -13.98 -11.04
C MET A 445 -23.17 -14.54 -10.36
N ILE A 446 -21.99 -14.27 -10.90
CA ILE A 446 -20.69 -14.68 -10.31
C ILE A 446 -20.46 -13.96 -8.98
N SER A 447 -20.73 -12.66 -8.92
CA SER A 447 -20.62 -11.89 -7.68
C SER A 447 -21.59 -12.42 -6.61
N HIS A 448 -22.83 -12.70 -6.98
CA HIS A 448 -23.85 -13.29 -6.09
C HIS A 448 -23.42 -14.65 -5.53
N ARG A 449 -22.77 -15.49 -6.35
CA ARG A 449 -22.24 -16.80 -5.94
C ARG A 449 -20.98 -16.70 -5.07
N GLY A 450 -20.39 -15.52 -4.93
CA GLY A 450 -19.18 -15.30 -4.13
C GLY A 450 -17.89 -15.78 -4.80
N TRP A 451 -17.90 -15.97 -6.11
CA TRP A 451 -16.72 -16.41 -6.89
C TRP A 451 -15.80 -15.25 -7.30
N MET A 452 -16.21 -14.01 -7.02
CA MET A 452 -15.45 -12.80 -7.31
C MET A 452 -14.76 -12.31 -6.03
N HIS A 453 -13.44 -12.46 -5.96
CA HIS A 453 -12.64 -12.03 -4.80
C HIS A 453 -11.83 -10.74 -5.03
N ASP A 454 -11.68 -10.36 -6.29
CA ASP A 454 -10.93 -9.18 -6.72
C ASP A 454 -11.91 -8.11 -7.27
N ASP A 455 -11.39 -6.92 -7.56
CA ASP A 455 -12.16 -5.85 -8.20
C ASP A 455 -12.75 -6.33 -9.55
N PRO A 456 -14.02 -6.02 -9.87
CA PRO A 456 -14.69 -6.55 -11.07
C PRO A 456 -13.93 -6.32 -12.38
N VAL A 457 -13.22 -5.19 -12.49
CA VAL A 457 -12.40 -4.88 -13.67
C VAL A 457 -11.17 -5.80 -13.76
N VAL A 458 -10.53 -6.08 -12.62
CA VAL A 458 -9.38 -6.98 -12.56
C VAL A 458 -9.81 -8.44 -12.79
N PHE A 459 -10.97 -8.82 -12.25
CA PHE A 459 -11.57 -10.12 -12.52
C PHE A 459 -11.85 -10.30 -14.01
N ALA A 460 -12.49 -9.32 -14.65
CA ALA A 460 -12.83 -9.36 -16.08
C ALA A 460 -11.61 -9.52 -16.99
N ALA A 461 -10.46 -8.95 -16.61
CA ALA A 461 -9.22 -9.09 -17.39
C ALA A 461 -8.53 -10.46 -17.26
N ARG A 462 -8.95 -11.30 -16.31
CA ARG A 462 -8.43 -12.67 -16.12
C ARG A 462 -9.43 -13.74 -16.52
N ASP A 463 -10.73 -13.42 -16.47
CA ASP A 463 -11.81 -14.33 -16.81
C ASP A 463 -11.92 -14.52 -18.33
N TYR A 464 -11.73 -15.77 -18.78
CA TYR A 464 -11.74 -16.11 -20.21
C TYR A 464 -13.03 -15.67 -20.92
N ILE A 465 -14.20 -15.86 -20.31
CA ILE A 465 -15.49 -15.48 -20.91
C ILE A 465 -15.58 -13.96 -21.05
N SER A 466 -15.12 -13.20 -20.07
CA SER A 466 -15.06 -11.74 -20.15
C SER A 466 -14.14 -11.26 -21.27
N ILE A 467 -13.00 -11.93 -21.47
CA ILE A 467 -12.08 -11.64 -22.59
C ILE A 467 -12.76 -11.94 -23.94
N VAL A 468 -13.45 -13.09 -24.06
CA VAL A 468 -14.21 -13.43 -25.28
C VAL A 468 -15.29 -12.38 -25.57
N CYS A 469 -16.06 -11.95 -24.56
CA CYS A 469 -17.04 -10.89 -24.71
C CYS A 469 -16.39 -9.57 -25.21
N ALA A 470 -15.25 -9.18 -24.64
CA ALA A 470 -14.52 -7.99 -25.06
C ALA A 470 -14.04 -8.08 -26.52
N ILE A 471 -13.56 -9.26 -26.95
CA ILE A 471 -13.17 -9.52 -28.33
C ILE A 471 -14.37 -9.39 -29.27
N ILE A 472 -15.53 -9.98 -28.92
CA ILE A 472 -16.75 -9.87 -29.74
C ILE A 472 -17.19 -8.41 -29.87
N ILE A 473 -17.19 -7.65 -28.77
CA ILE A 473 -17.50 -6.21 -28.78
C ILE A 473 -16.55 -5.46 -29.73
N PHE A 474 -15.25 -5.75 -29.66
CA PHE A 474 -14.25 -5.13 -30.51
C PHE A 474 -14.45 -5.48 -32.00
N VAL A 475 -14.77 -6.73 -32.31
CA VAL A 475 -15.10 -7.18 -33.67
C VAL A 475 -16.36 -6.46 -34.18
N CYS A 476 -17.43 -6.38 -33.37
CA CYS A 476 -18.63 -5.63 -33.73
C CYS A 476 -18.32 -4.15 -34.05
N ALA A 477 -17.46 -3.52 -33.25
CA ALA A 477 -17.03 -2.15 -33.48
C ALA A 477 -16.24 -2.01 -34.80
N ILE A 478 -15.27 -2.89 -35.08
CA ILE A 478 -14.49 -2.86 -36.33
C ILE A 478 -15.39 -3.10 -37.54
N VAL A 479 -16.24 -4.12 -37.50
CA VAL A 479 -17.13 -4.43 -38.63
C VAL A 479 -18.09 -3.28 -38.89
N GLY A 480 -18.47 -2.51 -37.87
CA GLY A 480 -19.25 -1.30 -38.08
C GLY A 480 -18.49 -0.17 -38.78
N THR A 481 -17.16 -0.10 -38.60
CA THR A 481 -16.30 0.92 -39.25
C THR A 481 -15.85 0.54 -40.65
N MET A 482 -15.78 -0.77 -40.94
CA MET A 482 -15.42 -1.28 -42.24
C MET A 482 -16.68 -1.37 -43.09
N PHE A 483 -16.56 -0.98 -44.36
CA PHE A 483 -17.64 -0.71 -45.33
C PHE A 483 -18.24 0.69 -45.16
#